data_AF-A0A6P6FUF2-F1
#
_entry.id   AF-A0A6P6FUF2-F1
#
_cell.length_a   1.000
_cell.length_b   1.000
_cell.length_c   1.000
_cell.angle_alpha   90.00
_cell.angle_beta   90.00
_cell.angle_gamma   90.00
#
_symmetry.space_group_name_H-M   'P 1'
#
loop_
_entity.id
_entity.type
_entity.pdbx_description
1 polymer ?
#
loop_
_entity_poly.entity_id
_entity_poly.type
_entity_poly.pdbx_seq_one_letter_code
_entity_poly.pdbx_strand_id
1 'polypeptide(L)'
;MVSAIPISVKRIWDEWNLRGSIILSLSLQTFLILFAPFRKRTENMSVILLIWSAYLLADWVANFAVGLISSSQGESPNPDGNHDALLAFWAPFLLLHLGGPDTITAFALEDNALWLRHLLGLIFQVVAALYVFIQTLPKNKLWLPTLLLFLAGVIKYAERTRALFLASLDNFKESMLKEPDPGPNYAKLMAEYSSKKDSKLPTRIEMTPEPDRKIRNVPSPDERLDNVLVVQNAYRFFKIFKGLIVDLIFSFRERDESRFFFYQRTSEEAFSLISVELNFIYEVLYTKVVVVHSRVGYVFRFLSFSAVL
;
A
#
# COMPACT_ATOMS: atom_id res chain seq x y z
N MET A 1 40.07 -27.78 -20.25
CA MET A 1 39.26 -27.23 -19.13
C MET A 1 37.83 -27.68 -19.36
N VAL A 2 37.30 -28.56 -18.51
CA VAL A 2 35.89 -28.99 -18.59
C VAL A 2 35.06 -27.82 -18.09
N SER A 3 34.22 -27.24 -18.95
CA SER A 3 33.29 -26.19 -18.52
C SER A 3 32.31 -26.79 -17.52
N ALA A 4 32.20 -26.20 -16.33
CA ALA A 4 31.30 -26.67 -15.26
C ALA A 4 29.81 -26.67 -15.67
N ILE A 5 29.46 -25.90 -16.72
CA ILE A 5 28.12 -25.82 -17.29
C ILE A 5 28.14 -26.43 -18.69
N PRO A 6 27.20 -27.31 -19.05
CA PRO A 6 27.08 -27.84 -20.42
C PRO A 6 26.91 -26.72 -21.45
N ILE A 7 27.61 -26.82 -22.59
CA ILE A 7 27.59 -25.80 -23.66
C ILE A 7 26.16 -25.55 -24.17
N SER A 8 25.33 -26.59 -24.26
CA SER A 8 23.92 -26.48 -24.66
C SER A 8 23.10 -25.64 -23.68
N VAL A 9 23.35 -25.79 -22.36
CA VAL A 9 22.65 -25.03 -21.32
C VAL A 9 23.07 -23.56 -21.38
N LYS A 10 24.37 -23.29 -21.56
CA LYS A 10 24.88 -21.93 -21.72
C LYS A 10 24.24 -21.22 -22.93
N ARG A 11 24.18 -21.90 -24.08
CA ARG A 11 23.56 -21.33 -25.29
C ARG A 11 22.07 -21.02 -25.09
N ILE A 12 21.32 -21.93 -24.48
CA ILE A 12 19.89 -21.70 -24.19
C ILE A 12 19.72 -20.51 -23.23
N TRP A 13 20.57 -20.43 -22.20
CA TRP A 13 20.55 -19.31 -21.26
C TRP A 13 20.84 -17.98 -21.95
N ASP A 14 21.88 -17.91 -22.78
CA ASP A 14 22.27 -16.67 -23.46
C ASP A 14 21.17 -16.19 -24.44
N GLU A 15 20.43 -17.11 -25.06
CA GLU A 15 19.32 -16.76 -25.96
C GLU A 15 18.02 -16.36 -25.22
N TRP A 16 17.71 -17.02 -24.10
CA TRP A 16 16.40 -16.90 -23.43
C TRP A 16 16.41 -16.11 -22.14
N ASN A 17 17.56 -15.81 -21.53
CA ASN A 17 17.65 -15.18 -20.22
C ASN A 17 16.75 -13.93 -20.11
N LEU A 18 16.82 -13.03 -21.09
CA LEU A 18 16.08 -11.79 -21.07
C LEU A 18 14.60 -12.00 -21.41
N ARG A 19 14.31 -12.69 -22.52
CA ARG A 19 12.92 -12.94 -22.97
C ARG A 19 12.14 -13.73 -21.92
N GLY A 20 12.76 -14.77 -21.37
CA GLY A 20 12.21 -15.57 -20.28
C GLY A 20 11.96 -14.75 -19.03
N SER A 21 12.89 -13.86 -18.65
CA SER A 21 12.71 -12.98 -17.48
C SER A 21 11.55 -12.00 -17.66
N ILE A 22 11.38 -11.42 -18.85
CA ILE A 22 10.26 -10.51 -19.15
C ILE A 22 8.92 -11.26 -19.08
N ILE A 23 8.83 -12.44 -19.71
CA ILE A 23 7.62 -13.28 -19.70
C ILE A 23 7.28 -13.74 -18.27
N LEU A 24 8.29 -14.14 -17.50
CA LEU A 24 8.12 -14.51 -16.10
C LEU A 24 7.63 -13.33 -15.27
N SER A 25 8.22 -12.13 -15.46
CA SER A 25 7.78 -10.91 -14.79
C SER A 25 6.30 -10.62 -15.05
N LEU A 26 5.88 -10.66 -16.33
CA LEU A 26 4.48 -10.45 -16.72
C LEU A 26 3.55 -11.52 -16.13
N SER A 27 3.98 -12.79 -16.12
CA SER A 27 3.20 -13.90 -15.57
C SER A 27 3.00 -13.74 -14.06
N LEU A 28 4.03 -13.34 -13.32
CA LEU A 28 3.96 -13.08 -11.88
C LEU A 28 3.03 -11.90 -11.58
N GLN A 29 3.13 -10.80 -12.33
CA GLN A 29 2.24 -9.65 -12.16
C GLN A 29 0.77 -10.01 -12.44
N THR A 30 0.52 -10.74 -13.52
CA THR A 30 -0.84 -11.22 -13.86
C THR A 30 -1.38 -12.13 -12.77
N PHE A 31 -0.55 -13.05 -12.26
CA PHE A 31 -0.91 -13.92 -11.16
C PHE A 31 -1.27 -13.11 -9.91
N LEU A 32 -0.48 -12.10 -9.52
CA LEU A 32 -0.78 -11.27 -8.36
C LEU A 32 -2.05 -10.45 -8.54
N ILE A 33 -2.33 -9.92 -9.74
CA ILE A 33 -3.58 -9.19 -10.03
C ILE A 33 -4.79 -10.09 -9.78
N LEU A 34 -4.75 -11.33 -10.27
CA LEU A 34 -5.87 -12.26 -10.19
C LEU A 34 -6.01 -12.89 -8.81
N PHE A 35 -4.90 -13.29 -8.18
CA PHE A 35 -4.93 -14.15 -7.01
C PHE A 35 -4.70 -13.43 -5.67
N ALA A 36 -4.05 -12.26 -5.64
CA ALA A 36 -3.84 -11.55 -4.38
C ALA A 36 -5.14 -11.21 -3.63
N PRO A 37 -6.28 -10.86 -4.28
CA PRO A 37 -7.54 -10.61 -3.57
C PRO A 37 -8.07 -11.82 -2.78
N PHE A 38 -7.73 -13.06 -3.18
CA PHE A 38 -8.15 -14.25 -2.44
C PHE A 38 -7.54 -14.32 -1.04
N ARG A 39 -6.42 -13.61 -0.78
CA ARG A 39 -5.83 -13.50 0.56
C ARG A 39 -6.83 -13.01 1.61
N LYS A 40 -7.82 -12.21 1.22
CA LYS A 40 -8.88 -11.73 2.14
C LYS A 40 -9.89 -12.82 2.54
N ARG A 41 -10.02 -13.90 1.76
CA ARG A 41 -11.14 -14.85 1.82
C ARG A 41 -10.73 -16.29 2.09
N THR A 42 -9.45 -16.61 1.95
CA THR A 42 -8.95 -17.99 2.05
C THR A 42 -8.02 -18.14 3.24
N GLU A 43 -8.21 -19.24 3.97
CA GLU A 43 -7.27 -19.72 4.99
C GLU A 43 -6.30 -20.76 4.43
N ASN A 44 -6.45 -21.13 3.14
CA ASN A 44 -5.63 -22.16 2.52
C ASN A 44 -4.16 -21.70 2.41
N MET A 45 -3.31 -22.32 3.25
CA MET A 45 -1.88 -22.04 3.33
C MET A 45 -1.17 -22.17 1.98
N SER A 46 -1.55 -23.12 1.13
CA SER A 46 -0.92 -23.29 -0.18
C SER A 46 -1.17 -22.10 -1.10
N VAL A 47 -2.39 -21.55 -1.08
CA VAL A 47 -2.72 -20.35 -1.88
C VAL A 47 -1.95 -19.14 -1.36
N ILE A 48 -1.89 -18.97 -0.03
CA ILE A 48 -1.14 -17.90 0.62
C ILE A 48 0.35 -17.99 0.29
N LEU A 49 0.93 -19.20 0.34
CA LEU A 49 2.34 -19.45 0.02
C LEU A 49 2.65 -19.15 -1.45
N LEU A 50 1.75 -19.50 -2.38
CA LEU A 50 1.91 -19.17 -3.80
C LEU A 50 1.86 -17.65 -4.04
N ILE A 51 0.93 -16.94 -3.40
CA ILE A 51 0.86 -15.47 -3.48
C ILE A 51 2.13 -14.84 -2.89
N TRP A 52 2.59 -15.33 -1.74
CA TRP A 52 3.82 -14.87 -1.11
C TRP A 52 5.04 -15.06 -2.00
N SER A 53 5.19 -16.25 -2.59
CA SER A 53 6.30 -16.55 -3.50
C SER A 53 6.25 -15.66 -4.74
N ALA A 54 5.07 -15.49 -5.34
CA ALA A 54 4.90 -14.62 -6.49
C ALA A 54 5.21 -13.15 -6.16
N TYR A 55 4.79 -12.67 -4.99
CA TYR A 55 5.06 -11.33 -4.49
C TYR A 55 6.56 -11.08 -4.36
N LEU A 56 7.30 -12.00 -3.75
CA LEU A 56 8.75 -11.87 -3.60
C LEU A 56 9.49 -11.97 -4.94
N LEU A 57 9.09 -12.89 -5.81
CA LEU A 57 9.74 -13.10 -7.10
C LEU A 57 9.49 -11.95 -8.08
N ALA A 58 8.32 -11.29 -8.01
CA ALA A 58 7.94 -10.24 -8.96
C ALA A 58 8.97 -9.10 -8.99
N ASP A 59 9.39 -8.61 -7.82
CA ASP A 59 10.38 -7.54 -7.72
C ASP A 59 11.78 -8.02 -8.13
N TRP A 60 12.16 -9.24 -7.73
CA TRP A 60 13.46 -9.82 -8.07
C TRP A 60 13.63 -10.00 -9.59
N VAL A 61 12.64 -10.60 -10.26
CA VAL A 61 12.70 -10.87 -11.70
C VAL A 61 12.71 -9.56 -12.50
N ALA A 62 11.94 -8.54 -12.09
CA ALA A 62 11.94 -7.26 -12.78
C ALA A 62 13.30 -6.53 -12.65
N ASN A 63 13.88 -6.50 -11.45
CA ASN A 63 15.22 -5.92 -11.24
C ASN A 63 16.31 -6.67 -12.03
N PHE A 64 16.25 -8.01 -12.04
CA PHE A 64 17.17 -8.86 -12.80
C PHE A 64 17.08 -8.58 -14.31
N ALA A 65 15.87 -8.49 -14.86
CA ALA A 65 15.65 -8.19 -16.26
C ALA A 65 16.16 -6.79 -16.65
N VAL A 66 15.95 -5.76 -15.81
CA VAL A 66 16.53 -4.42 -16.05
C VAL A 66 18.06 -4.47 -16.05
N GLY A 67 18.66 -5.26 -15.14
CA GLY A 67 20.10 -5.49 -15.14
C GLY A 67 20.63 -6.09 -16.44
N LEU A 68 19.95 -7.12 -16.97
CA LEU A 68 20.29 -7.74 -18.26
C LEU A 68 20.14 -6.76 -19.44
N ILE A 69 19.11 -5.91 -19.42
CA ILE A 69 18.93 -4.87 -20.45
C ILE A 69 20.08 -3.86 -20.38
N SER A 70 20.43 -3.41 -19.18
CA SER A 70 21.51 -2.45 -18.99
C SER A 70 22.88 -3.00 -19.38
N SER A 71 23.13 -4.31 -19.21
CA SER A 71 24.41 -4.93 -19.59
C SER A 71 24.51 -5.26 -21.08
N SER A 72 23.39 -5.56 -21.73
CA SER A 72 23.35 -5.86 -23.17
C SER A 72 23.47 -4.62 -24.05
N GLN A 73 23.16 -3.43 -23.51
CA GLN A 73 23.41 -2.15 -24.18
C GLN A 73 24.91 -1.81 -24.20
N GLY A 74 25.57 -2.12 -25.31
CA GLY A 74 26.98 -1.82 -25.57
C GLY A 74 27.76 -2.97 -26.21
N GLU A 75 27.23 -4.19 -26.14
CA GLU A 75 27.82 -5.36 -26.81
C GLU A 75 27.39 -5.41 -28.28
N SER A 76 28.14 -4.70 -29.12
CA SER A 76 28.03 -4.66 -30.59
C SER A 76 26.79 -3.92 -31.12
N PRO A 77 26.94 -2.72 -31.71
CA PRO A 77 25.81 -2.01 -32.30
C PRO A 77 25.25 -2.81 -33.47
N ASN A 78 24.03 -3.33 -33.31
CA ASN A 78 23.32 -3.95 -34.42
C ASN A 78 23.04 -2.89 -35.50
N PRO A 79 23.28 -3.19 -36.79
CA PRO A 79 23.08 -2.23 -37.88
C PRO A 79 21.62 -1.80 -38.03
N ASP A 80 20.67 -2.64 -37.58
CA ASP A 80 19.23 -2.42 -37.80
C ASP A 80 18.55 -1.59 -36.69
N GLY A 81 19.20 -1.35 -35.53
CA GLY A 81 18.71 -0.50 -34.42
C GLY A 81 17.40 -0.93 -33.74
N ASN A 82 16.62 -1.83 -34.33
CA ASN A 82 15.31 -2.27 -33.85
C ASN A 82 15.39 -3.10 -32.56
N HIS A 83 16.44 -3.92 -32.39
CA HIS A 83 16.62 -4.71 -31.17
C HIS A 83 16.84 -3.78 -29.96
N ASP A 84 17.73 -2.81 -30.10
CA ASP A 84 18.07 -1.85 -29.05
C ASP A 84 16.86 -0.95 -28.69
N ALA A 85 16.08 -0.55 -29.70
CA ALA A 85 14.83 0.18 -29.50
C ALA A 85 13.79 -0.65 -28.72
N LEU A 86 13.68 -1.95 -29.01
CA LEU A 86 12.78 -2.86 -28.30
C LEU A 86 13.24 -3.05 -26.83
N LEU A 87 14.55 -3.23 -26.61
CA LEU A 87 15.13 -3.31 -25.26
C LEU A 87 14.88 -2.05 -24.44
N ALA A 88 14.99 -0.88 -25.07
CA ALA A 88 14.68 0.38 -24.42
C ALA A 88 13.21 0.59 -24.10
N PHE A 89 12.30 -0.06 -24.84
CA PHE A 89 10.88 -0.11 -24.47
C PHE A 89 10.63 -1.00 -23.25
N TRP A 90 11.32 -2.14 -23.15
CA TRP A 90 11.14 -3.09 -22.05
C TRP A 90 11.64 -2.58 -20.69
N ALA A 91 12.63 -1.69 -20.63
CA ALA A 91 13.11 -1.15 -19.35
C ALA A 91 12.03 -0.33 -18.60
N PRO A 92 11.38 0.68 -19.21
CA PRO A 92 10.20 1.34 -18.65
C PRO A 92 9.02 0.41 -18.35
N PHE A 93 8.81 -0.64 -19.15
CA PHE A 93 7.80 -1.65 -18.88
C PHE A 93 8.06 -2.40 -17.57
N LEU A 94 9.32 -2.78 -17.32
CA LEU A 94 9.72 -3.43 -16.06
C LEU A 94 9.67 -2.46 -14.88
N LEU A 95 9.94 -1.17 -15.10
CA LEU A 95 9.73 -0.12 -14.11
C LEU A 95 8.24 -0.04 -13.69
N LEU A 96 7.32 -0.13 -14.66
CA LEU A 96 5.88 -0.22 -14.41
C LEU A 96 5.53 -1.46 -13.57
N HIS A 97 6.13 -2.62 -13.87
CA HIS A 97 5.94 -3.86 -13.09
C HIS A 97 6.43 -3.72 -11.65
N LEU A 98 7.55 -3.03 -11.41
CA LEU A 98 8.03 -2.76 -10.05
C LEU A 98 7.06 -1.87 -9.26
N GLY A 99 6.22 -1.10 -9.94
CA GLY A 99 5.08 -0.45 -9.31
C GLY A 99 4.06 -1.41 -8.71
N GLY A 100 4.04 -2.67 -9.13
CA GLY A 100 3.17 -3.72 -8.58
C GLY A 100 1.68 -3.48 -8.82
N PRO A 101 0.83 -4.48 -8.56
CA PRO A 101 -0.61 -4.35 -8.73
C PRO A 101 -1.24 -3.52 -7.61
N ASP A 102 -2.42 -2.95 -7.87
CA ASP A 102 -3.12 -2.12 -6.88
C ASP A 102 -3.71 -2.96 -5.73
N THR A 103 -3.85 -4.28 -5.94
CA THR A 103 -4.45 -5.25 -5.01
C THR A 103 -3.53 -5.71 -3.88
N ILE A 104 -2.21 -5.55 -4.03
CA ILE A 104 -1.22 -5.92 -3.01
C ILE A 104 -0.01 -4.98 -3.07
N THR A 105 0.18 -4.19 -2.02
CA THR A 105 1.37 -3.34 -1.84
C THR A 105 2.36 -3.95 -0.87
N ALA A 106 1.85 -4.61 0.16
CA ALA A 106 2.61 -5.24 1.23
C ALA A 106 2.04 -6.63 1.52
N PHE A 107 2.92 -7.58 1.83
CA PHE A 107 2.49 -8.89 2.30
C PHE A 107 2.37 -8.89 3.83
N ALA A 108 3.32 -8.26 4.54
CA ALA A 108 3.29 -8.10 5.99
C ALA A 108 3.34 -6.61 6.38
N LEU A 109 2.98 -6.26 7.62
CA LEU A 109 3.02 -4.85 8.07
C LEU A 109 4.46 -4.30 8.08
N GLU A 110 5.43 -5.18 8.31
CA GLU A 110 6.86 -4.89 8.28
C GLU A 110 7.32 -4.41 6.90
N ASP A 111 6.68 -4.88 5.83
CA ASP A 111 6.98 -4.41 4.47
C ASP A 111 6.67 -2.91 4.31
N ASN A 112 5.62 -2.41 4.98
CA ASN A 112 5.28 -0.98 4.98
C ASN A 112 6.35 -0.15 5.68
N ALA A 113 6.94 -0.65 6.76
CA ALA A 113 8.03 0.03 7.46
C ALA A 113 9.29 0.17 6.59
N LEU A 114 9.51 -0.76 5.65
CA LEU A 114 10.64 -0.76 4.72
C LEU A 114 10.42 0.11 3.48
N TRP A 115 9.46 1.05 3.49
CA TRP A 115 9.16 1.93 2.34
C TRP A 115 10.39 2.69 1.79
N LEU A 116 11.37 3.04 2.63
CA LEU A 116 12.63 3.68 2.20
C LEU A 116 13.43 2.81 1.23
N ARG A 117 13.39 1.47 1.37
CA ARG A 117 14.01 0.55 0.42
C ARG A 117 13.35 0.64 -0.95
N HIS A 118 12.03 0.75 -0.98
CA HIS A 118 11.28 0.93 -2.22
C HIS A 118 11.51 2.31 -2.84
N LEU A 119 11.66 3.37 -2.03
CA LEU A 119 12.07 4.69 -2.53
C LEU A 119 13.45 4.64 -3.19
N LEU A 120 14.43 4.02 -2.53
CA LEU A 120 15.77 3.86 -3.09
C LEU A 120 15.74 3.03 -4.38
N GLY A 121 14.97 1.93 -4.38
CA GLY A 121 14.74 1.10 -5.55
C GLY A 121 14.12 1.88 -6.72
N LEU A 122 13.13 2.72 -6.45
CA LEU A 122 12.55 3.63 -7.44
C LEU A 122 13.61 4.54 -8.05
N ILE A 123 14.44 5.19 -7.24
CA ILE A 123 15.49 6.10 -7.74
C ILE A 123 16.45 5.36 -8.68
N PHE A 124 16.99 4.22 -8.25
CA PHE A 124 17.91 3.43 -9.09
C PHE A 124 17.28 2.96 -10.39
N GLN A 125 16.02 2.55 -10.33
CA GLN A 125 15.31 2.02 -11.50
C GLN A 125 14.92 3.12 -12.50
N VAL A 126 14.58 4.31 -12.00
CA VAL A 126 14.40 5.50 -12.85
C VAL A 126 15.70 5.88 -13.55
N VAL A 127 16.82 5.89 -12.82
CA VAL A 127 18.14 6.17 -13.40
C VAL A 127 18.52 5.13 -14.45
N ALA A 128 18.34 3.84 -14.16
CA ALA A 128 18.64 2.76 -15.10
C ALA A 128 17.77 2.85 -16.37
N ALA A 129 16.45 3.02 -16.22
CA ALA A 129 15.55 3.15 -17.36
C ALA A 129 15.81 4.43 -18.18
N LEU A 130 16.15 5.54 -17.52
CA LEU A 130 16.52 6.78 -18.20
C LEU A 130 17.84 6.64 -18.97
N TYR A 131 18.84 5.98 -18.39
CA TYR A 131 20.10 5.67 -19.06
C TYR A 131 19.85 4.86 -20.35
N VAL A 132 19.07 3.79 -20.24
CA VAL A 132 18.70 2.92 -21.37
C VAL A 132 17.94 3.69 -22.45
N PHE A 133 17.07 4.62 -22.05
CA PHE A 133 16.30 5.46 -22.96
C PHE A 133 17.18 6.48 -23.70
N ILE A 134 18.09 7.18 -22.99
CA ILE A 134 18.98 8.17 -23.59
C ILE A 134 19.91 7.55 -24.63
N GLN A 135 20.46 6.36 -24.35
CA GLN A 135 21.35 5.67 -25.30
C GLN A 135 20.67 5.33 -26.63
N THR A 136 19.36 5.07 -26.60
CA THR A 136 18.61 4.63 -27.79
C THR A 136 17.90 5.77 -28.51
N LEU A 137 17.74 6.93 -27.87
CA LEU A 137 17.07 8.12 -28.40
C LEU A 137 17.46 8.49 -29.85
N PRO A 138 18.75 8.50 -30.25
CA PRO A 138 19.14 8.90 -31.61
C PRO A 138 18.64 7.97 -32.71
N LYS A 139 18.30 6.72 -32.37
CA LYS A 139 17.93 5.65 -33.32
C LYS A 139 16.50 5.12 -33.11
N ASN A 140 15.84 5.52 -32.03
CA ASN A 140 14.60 4.89 -31.58
C ASN A 140 13.37 5.48 -32.28
N LYS A 141 12.72 4.68 -33.14
CA LYS A 141 11.43 5.02 -33.76
C LYS A 141 10.25 5.01 -32.78
N LEU A 142 10.39 4.33 -31.63
CA LEU A 142 9.37 4.16 -30.58
C LEU A 142 9.57 5.10 -29.39
N TRP A 143 10.33 6.19 -29.54
CA TRP A 143 10.68 7.07 -28.41
C TRP A 143 9.46 7.62 -27.67
N LEU A 144 8.37 7.94 -28.38
CA LEU A 144 7.15 8.50 -27.77
C LEU A 144 6.42 7.45 -26.89
N PRO A 145 6.05 6.25 -27.39
CA PRO A 145 5.54 5.17 -26.54
C PRO A 145 6.45 4.83 -25.36
N THR A 146 7.77 4.80 -25.57
CA THR A 146 8.74 4.53 -24.49
C THR A 146 8.73 5.62 -23.42
N LEU A 147 8.64 6.89 -23.81
CA LEU A 147 8.53 8.03 -22.88
C LEU A 147 7.24 7.99 -22.07
N LEU A 148 6.11 7.73 -22.73
CA LEU A 148 4.81 7.62 -22.07
C LEU A 148 4.80 6.46 -21.06
N LEU A 149 5.34 5.31 -21.46
CA LEU A 149 5.47 4.15 -20.58
C LEU A 149 6.42 4.42 -19.40
N PHE A 150 7.50 5.17 -19.63
CA PHE A 150 8.41 5.60 -18.57
C PHE A 150 7.70 6.48 -17.54
N LEU A 151 6.95 7.48 -17.99
CA LEU A 151 6.15 8.33 -17.10
C LEU A 151 5.12 7.50 -16.31
N ALA A 152 4.39 6.60 -16.98
CA ALA A 152 3.44 5.70 -16.32
C ALA A 152 4.14 4.78 -15.29
N GLY A 153 5.33 4.28 -15.62
CA GLY A 153 6.15 3.44 -14.73
C GLY A 153 6.60 4.18 -13.47
N VAL A 154 7.12 5.40 -13.64
CA VAL A 154 7.50 6.29 -12.52
C VAL A 154 6.30 6.55 -11.62
N ILE A 155 5.15 6.90 -12.20
CA ILE A 155 3.91 7.18 -11.46
C ILE A 155 3.49 5.95 -10.66
N LYS A 156 3.38 4.78 -11.29
CA LYS A 156 2.92 3.55 -10.64
C LYS A 156 3.83 3.09 -9.50
N TYR A 157 5.14 3.26 -9.65
CA TYR A 157 6.09 2.92 -8.60
C TYR A 157 6.12 3.97 -7.50
N ALA A 158 5.99 5.26 -7.82
CA ALA A 158 5.77 6.30 -6.80
C ALA A 158 4.47 6.07 -6.00
N GLU A 159 3.39 5.64 -6.64
CA GLU A 159 2.14 5.28 -5.97
C GLU A 159 2.33 4.15 -4.96
N ARG A 160 3.09 3.10 -5.33
CA ARG A 160 3.43 1.99 -4.42
C ARG A 160 4.24 2.50 -3.23
N THR A 161 5.31 3.26 -3.47
CA THR A 161 6.17 3.80 -2.40
C THR A 161 5.37 4.71 -1.46
N ARG A 162 4.47 5.54 -2.00
CA ARG A 162 3.60 6.40 -1.20
C ARG A 162 2.56 5.60 -0.40
N ALA A 163 2.04 4.51 -0.96
CA ALA A 163 1.11 3.63 -0.24
C ALA A 163 1.80 2.98 0.96
N LEU A 164 3.01 2.44 0.77
CA LEU A 164 3.84 1.89 1.84
C LEU A 164 4.18 2.95 2.90
N PHE A 165 4.56 4.17 2.47
CA PHE A 165 4.82 5.29 3.38
C PHE A 165 3.60 5.62 4.26
N LEU A 166 2.40 5.73 3.68
CA LEU A 166 1.18 6.05 4.42
C LEU A 166 0.70 4.91 5.32
N ALA A 167 0.99 3.65 4.94
CA ALA A 167 0.60 2.45 5.67
C ALA A 167 1.64 2.01 6.71
N SER A 168 2.83 2.64 6.76
CA SER A 168 3.81 2.44 7.83
C SER A 168 3.22 2.88 9.16
N LEU A 169 3.32 2.05 10.20
CA LEU A 169 2.63 2.29 11.48
C LEU A 169 2.96 3.66 12.10
N ASP A 170 4.23 4.09 12.05
CA ASP A 170 4.67 5.38 12.58
C ASP A 170 4.01 6.54 11.83
N ASN A 171 4.11 6.55 10.51
CA ASN A 171 3.49 7.59 9.67
C ASN A 171 1.96 7.55 9.73
N PHE A 172 1.39 6.34 9.81
CA PHE A 172 -0.04 6.13 9.95
C PHE A 172 -0.53 6.71 11.28
N LYS A 173 0.22 6.52 12.36
CA LYS A 173 -0.03 7.14 13.67
C LYS A 173 0.06 8.65 13.60
N GLU A 174 1.14 9.20 13.07
CA GLU A 174 1.35 10.65 12.93
C GLU A 174 0.21 11.31 12.15
N SER A 175 -0.30 10.65 11.10
CA SER A 175 -1.43 11.16 10.31
C SER A 175 -2.76 11.27 11.08
N MET A 176 -2.85 10.64 12.26
CA MET A 176 -4.04 10.65 13.11
C MET A 176 -3.91 11.49 14.36
N LEU A 177 -2.69 11.90 14.74
CA LEU A 177 -2.48 12.74 15.91
C LEU A 177 -3.16 14.09 15.71
N LYS A 178 -3.99 14.47 16.68
CA LYS A 178 -4.57 15.81 16.77
C LYS A 178 -3.60 16.71 17.52
N GLU A 179 -3.89 18.01 17.52
CA GLU A 179 -3.16 18.96 18.37
C GLU A 179 -3.11 18.44 19.81
N PRO A 180 -1.95 18.53 20.49
CA PRO A 180 -1.81 18.06 21.86
C PRO A 180 -2.85 18.76 22.75
N ASP A 181 -3.77 17.97 23.31
CA ASP A 181 -4.62 18.41 24.41
C ASP A 181 -4.07 17.79 25.69
N PRO A 182 -3.22 18.51 26.45
CA PRO A 182 -2.67 17.99 27.70
C PRO A 182 -3.74 17.78 28.79
N GLY A 183 -4.99 18.17 28.51
CA GLY A 183 -6.08 18.13 29.46
C GLY A 183 -5.86 19.06 30.65
N PRO A 184 -6.71 18.97 31.68
CA PRO A 184 -6.49 19.68 32.93
C PRO A 184 -5.18 19.23 33.58
N ASN A 185 -4.41 20.17 34.13
CA ASN A 185 -3.19 19.82 34.88
C ASN A 185 -3.55 19.04 36.15
N TYR A 186 -3.60 17.71 36.03
CA TYR A 186 -4.03 16.80 37.09
C TYR A 186 -3.17 16.94 38.35
N ALA A 187 -1.86 17.15 38.19
CA ALA A 187 -0.96 17.36 39.32
C ALA A 187 -1.34 18.61 40.13
N LYS A 188 -1.62 19.73 39.44
CA LYS A 188 -2.10 20.96 40.09
C LYS A 188 -3.47 20.75 40.74
N LEU A 189 -4.38 20.08 40.03
CA LEU A 189 -5.74 19.80 40.50
C LEU A 189 -5.73 18.94 41.78
N MET A 190 -4.91 17.88 41.80
CA MET A 190 -4.76 17.01 42.96
C MET A 190 -4.04 17.69 44.13
N ALA A 191 -3.06 18.55 43.87
CA ALA A 191 -2.39 19.34 44.91
C ALA A 191 -3.37 20.34 45.58
N GLU A 192 -4.25 20.96 44.80
CA GLU A 192 -5.29 21.84 45.33
C GLU A 192 -6.35 21.06 46.12
N TYR A 193 -6.73 19.88 45.63
CA TYR A 193 -7.65 18.99 46.33
C TYR A 193 -7.10 18.53 47.69
N SER A 194 -5.83 18.12 47.76
CA SER A 194 -5.20 17.70 49.03
C SER A 194 -5.10 18.85 50.02
N SER A 195 -4.65 20.03 49.58
CA SER A 195 -4.54 21.23 50.43
C SER A 195 -5.89 21.64 51.04
N LYS A 196 -6.96 21.60 50.24
CA LYS A 196 -8.32 21.91 50.71
C LYS A 196 -8.84 20.85 51.69
N LYS A 197 -8.53 19.57 51.47
CA LYS A 197 -8.88 18.46 52.37
C LYS A 197 -8.18 18.58 53.72
N ASP A 198 -6.89 18.91 53.73
CA ASP A 198 -6.10 19.11 54.96
C ASP A 198 -6.61 20.30 55.78
N SER A 199 -7.11 21.33 55.09
CA SER A 199 -7.76 22.49 55.70
C SER A 199 -9.19 22.21 56.19
N LYS A 200 -9.67 20.96 56.10
CA LYS A 200 -11.04 20.53 56.45
C LYS A 200 -12.13 21.30 55.70
N LEU A 201 -11.84 21.80 54.50
CA LEU A 201 -12.83 22.44 53.64
C LEU A 201 -13.66 21.35 52.93
N PRO A 202 -14.96 21.60 52.70
CA PRO A 202 -15.78 20.69 51.89
C PRO A 202 -15.26 20.66 50.45
N THR A 203 -14.75 19.51 50.02
CA THR A 203 -14.23 19.29 48.66
C THR A 203 -14.97 18.15 47.98
N ARG A 204 -15.36 18.35 46.72
CA ARG A 204 -15.95 17.34 45.87
C ARG A 204 -15.30 17.42 44.49
N ILE A 205 -14.86 16.28 43.98
CA ILE A 205 -14.45 16.18 42.57
C ILE A 205 -15.72 16.06 41.76
N GLU A 206 -15.97 17.05 40.91
CA GLU A 206 -17.07 17.03 39.95
C GLU A 206 -16.47 16.75 38.57
N MET A 207 -16.96 15.69 37.94
CA MET A 207 -16.59 15.40 36.56
C MET A 207 -17.44 16.31 35.66
N THR A 208 -16.81 17.30 35.03
CA THR A 208 -17.47 18.07 33.98
C THR A 208 -17.78 17.14 32.82
N PRO A 209 -19.06 17.03 32.39
CA PRO A 209 -19.38 16.26 31.20
C PRO A 209 -18.66 16.88 29.99
N GLU A 210 -18.09 16.03 29.13
CA GLU A 210 -17.52 16.48 27.87
C GLU A 210 -18.59 17.23 27.05
N PRO A 211 -18.24 18.30 26.31
CA PRO A 211 -19.20 19.07 25.55
C PRO A 211 -19.99 18.16 24.59
N ASP A 212 -21.32 18.14 24.77
CA ASP A 212 -22.28 17.35 24.01
C ASP A 212 -22.21 17.66 22.51
N ARG A 213 -21.38 16.92 21.78
CA ARG A 213 -21.67 16.66 20.37
C ARG A 213 -22.73 15.59 20.33
N LYS A 214 -24.01 16.02 20.29
CA LYS A 214 -25.19 15.17 20.12
C LYS A 214 -24.87 13.97 19.22
N ILE A 215 -25.12 12.77 19.73
CA ILE A 215 -25.07 11.50 19.00
C ILE A 215 -26.14 11.57 17.90
N ARG A 216 -25.82 12.18 16.76
CA ARG A 216 -26.86 12.53 15.77
C ARG A 216 -27.31 11.34 14.93
N ASN A 217 -26.53 10.27 14.84
CA ASN A 217 -26.73 9.24 13.81
C ASN A 217 -26.46 7.79 14.31
N VAL A 218 -26.80 7.43 15.55
CA VAL A 218 -26.80 5.99 15.90
C VAL A 218 -28.16 5.44 15.48
N PRO A 219 -28.22 4.46 14.55
CA PRO A 219 -29.48 3.87 14.11
C PRO A 219 -30.25 3.31 15.30
N SER A 220 -31.58 3.42 15.27
CA SER A 220 -32.44 2.86 16.32
C SER A 220 -32.14 1.37 16.52
N PRO A 221 -32.14 0.86 17.77
CA PRO A 221 -32.02 -0.57 18.04
C PRO A 221 -32.98 -1.43 17.21
N ASP A 222 -34.16 -0.91 16.89
CA ASP A 222 -35.21 -1.64 16.16
C ASP A 222 -35.06 -1.60 14.62
N GLU A 223 -34.11 -0.81 14.10
CA GLU A 223 -33.88 -0.70 12.65
C GLU A 223 -32.93 -1.81 12.18
N ARG A 224 -33.44 -2.72 11.33
CA ARG A 224 -32.61 -3.73 10.64
C ARG A 224 -31.56 -3.04 9.78
N LEU A 225 -30.32 -3.50 9.87
CA LEU A 225 -29.22 -2.92 9.11
C LEU A 225 -29.30 -3.34 7.63
N ASP A 226 -29.71 -2.41 6.77
CA ASP A 226 -29.53 -2.57 5.31
C ASP A 226 -28.02 -2.57 4.96
N ASN A 227 -27.66 -3.16 3.82
CA ASN A 227 -26.28 -3.27 3.35
C ASN A 227 -25.57 -1.90 3.30
N VAL A 228 -26.28 -0.85 2.87
CA VAL A 228 -25.72 0.51 2.82
C VAL A 228 -25.40 1.01 4.23
N LEU A 229 -26.27 0.74 5.19
CA LEU A 229 -26.12 1.14 6.58
C LEU A 229 -25.01 0.35 7.28
N VAL A 230 -24.83 -0.94 6.94
CA VAL A 230 -23.68 -1.75 7.37
C VAL A 230 -22.38 -1.09 6.94
N VAL A 231 -22.25 -0.72 5.66
CA VAL A 231 -21.03 -0.09 5.13
C VAL A 231 -20.77 1.28 5.77
N GLN A 232 -21.80 2.10 5.96
CA GLN A 232 -21.66 3.41 6.60
C GLN A 232 -21.21 3.30 8.05
N ASN A 233 -21.84 2.42 8.83
CA ASN A 233 -21.46 2.20 10.22
C ASN A 233 -20.09 1.53 10.33
N ALA A 234 -19.78 0.56 9.47
CA ALA A 234 -18.45 -0.04 9.39
C ALA A 234 -17.37 1.00 9.09
N TYR A 235 -17.61 1.94 8.18
CA TYR A 235 -16.67 3.03 7.91
C TYR A 235 -16.52 3.98 9.11
N ARG A 236 -17.61 4.26 9.83
CA ARG A 236 -17.58 5.06 11.07
C ARG A 236 -16.74 4.39 12.15
N PHE A 237 -16.97 3.10 12.41
CA PHE A 237 -16.20 2.35 13.41
C PHE A 237 -14.75 2.14 12.97
N PHE A 238 -14.50 1.87 11.69
CA PHE A 238 -13.17 1.84 11.10
C PHE A 238 -12.35 3.11 11.43
N LYS A 239 -12.97 4.29 11.34
CA LYS A 239 -12.29 5.56 11.66
C LYS A 239 -11.84 5.67 13.11
N ILE A 240 -12.52 4.98 14.03
CA ILE A 240 -12.19 4.89 15.45
C ILE A 240 -11.14 3.78 15.64
N PHE A 241 -11.45 2.55 15.25
CA PHE A 241 -10.63 1.36 15.49
C PHE A 241 -9.26 1.38 14.81
N LYS A 242 -9.11 2.06 13.66
CA LYS A 242 -7.79 2.19 13.02
C LYS A 242 -6.74 2.86 13.91
N GLY A 243 -7.16 3.65 14.91
CA GLY A 243 -6.25 4.24 15.90
C GLY A 243 -5.68 3.18 16.85
N LEU A 244 -6.44 2.14 17.17
CA LEU A 244 -6.00 1.04 18.04
C LEU A 244 -4.82 0.27 17.43
N ILE A 245 -4.77 0.15 16.11
CA ILE A 245 -3.69 -0.52 15.37
C ILE A 245 -2.32 0.15 15.62
N VAL A 246 -2.33 1.44 15.95
CA VAL A 246 -1.14 2.27 16.18
C VAL A 246 -1.03 2.74 17.63
N ASP A 247 -1.62 1.97 18.55
CA ASP A 247 -1.61 2.21 19.99
C ASP A 247 -2.16 3.58 20.41
N LEU A 248 -3.13 4.12 19.67
CA LEU A 248 -3.91 5.27 20.12
C LEU A 248 -5.05 4.83 21.03
N ILE A 249 -5.22 5.57 22.13
CA ILE A 249 -6.26 5.30 23.13
C ILE A 249 -7.56 5.97 22.67
N PHE A 250 -8.67 5.22 22.75
CA PHE A 250 -10.01 5.75 22.48
C PHE A 250 -10.39 6.82 23.50
N SER A 251 -11.13 7.83 23.05
CA SER A 251 -11.90 8.65 24.00
C SER A 251 -12.95 7.79 24.72
N PHE A 252 -13.29 8.14 25.96
CA PHE A 252 -14.38 7.48 26.69
C PHE A 252 -15.67 7.45 25.86
N ARG A 253 -15.94 8.53 25.13
CA ARG A 253 -17.09 8.64 24.23
C ARG A 253 -17.08 7.63 23.09
N GLU A 254 -15.96 7.51 22.35
CA GLU A 254 -15.85 6.55 21.23
C GLU A 254 -16.03 5.11 21.71
N ARG A 255 -15.48 4.80 22.89
CA ARG A 255 -15.66 3.51 23.54
C ARG A 255 -17.13 3.25 23.92
N ASP A 256 -17.79 4.22 24.54
CA ASP A 256 -19.18 4.07 24.99
C ASP A 256 -20.14 3.98 23.81
N GLU A 257 -19.89 4.74 22.74
CA GLU A 257 -20.64 4.67 21.48
C GLU A 257 -20.53 3.28 20.84
N SER A 258 -19.30 2.75 20.70
CA SER A 258 -19.06 1.41 20.16
C SER A 258 -19.77 0.34 21.00
N ARG A 259 -19.62 0.40 22.33
CA ARG A 259 -20.29 -0.53 23.25
C ARG A 259 -21.80 -0.47 23.12
N PHE A 260 -22.39 0.72 23.17
CA PHE A 260 -23.83 0.91 23.08
C PHE A 260 -24.38 0.34 21.77
N PHE A 261 -23.70 0.60 20.65
CA PHE A 261 -24.09 0.07 19.35
C PHE A 261 -24.05 -1.46 19.33
N PHE A 262 -22.92 -2.08 19.71
CA PHE A 262 -22.78 -3.53 19.64
C PHE A 262 -23.64 -4.29 20.66
N TYR A 263 -23.95 -3.70 21.83
CA TYR A 263 -24.86 -4.32 22.80
C TYR A 263 -26.31 -4.43 22.30
N GLN A 264 -26.70 -3.62 21.32
CA GLN A 264 -28.05 -3.62 20.75
C GLN A 264 -28.18 -4.46 19.49
N ARG A 265 -27.09 -5.03 18.98
CA ARG A 265 -27.07 -5.76 17.71
C ARG A 265 -27.02 -7.26 17.92
N THR A 266 -27.56 -7.99 16.95
CA THR A 266 -27.41 -9.45 16.92
C THR A 266 -25.95 -9.80 16.58
N SER A 267 -25.54 -11.03 16.91
CA SER A 267 -24.21 -11.52 16.55
C SER A 267 -23.97 -11.48 15.04
N GLU A 268 -24.97 -11.82 14.23
CA GLU A 268 -24.88 -11.80 12.77
C GLU A 268 -24.64 -10.39 12.21
N GLU A 269 -25.40 -9.40 12.68
CA GLU A 269 -25.22 -7.99 12.29
C GLU A 269 -23.85 -7.45 12.74
N ALA A 270 -23.43 -7.80 13.96
CA ALA A 270 -22.13 -7.41 14.49
C ALA A 270 -20.97 -8.02 13.67
N PHE A 271 -21.02 -9.32 13.35
CA PHE A 271 -19.99 -9.97 12.54
C PHE A 271 -19.95 -9.44 11.11
N SER A 272 -21.11 -9.17 10.50
CA SER A 272 -21.19 -8.56 9.17
C SER A 272 -20.52 -7.19 9.15
N LEU A 273 -20.82 -6.34 10.13
CA LEU A 273 -20.20 -5.02 10.25
C LEU A 273 -18.70 -5.10 10.49
N ILE A 274 -18.25 -5.95 11.42
CA ILE A 274 -16.83 -6.16 11.72
C ILE A 274 -16.08 -6.69 10.49
N SER A 275 -16.70 -7.56 9.69
CA SER A 275 -16.10 -8.06 8.45
C SER A 275 -15.82 -6.93 7.45
N VAL A 276 -16.78 -6.01 7.26
CA VAL A 276 -16.60 -4.83 6.40
C VAL A 276 -15.56 -3.86 6.97
N GLU A 277 -15.57 -3.67 8.30
CA GLU A 277 -14.59 -2.84 8.99
C GLU A 277 -13.16 -3.35 8.82
N LEU A 278 -12.94 -4.65 9.03
CA LEU A 278 -11.66 -5.31 8.82
C LEU A 278 -11.24 -5.24 7.34
N ASN A 279 -12.18 -5.29 6.40
CA ASN A 279 -11.87 -5.07 4.99
C ASN A 279 -11.32 -3.64 4.74
N PHE A 280 -11.87 -2.61 5.38
CA PHE A 280 -11.31 -1.25 5.28
C PHE A 280 -9.91 -1.15 5.87
N ILE A 281 -9.68 -1.78 7.02
CA ILE A 281 -8.35 -1.87 7.64
C ILE A 281 -7.36 -2.54 6.68
N TYR A 282 -7.76 -3.67 6.10
CA TYR A 282 -6.94 -4.39 5.14
C TYR A 282 -6.60 -3.52 3.93
N GLU A 283 -7.58 -2.85 3.35
CA GLU A 283 -7.37 -2.02 2.16
C GLU A 283 -6.41 -0.86 2.44
N VAL A 284 -6.49 -0.23 3.61
CA VAL A 284 -5.59 0.85 4.00
C VAL A 284 -4.16 0.37 4.23
N LEU A 285 -3.96 -0.82 4.80
CA LEU A 285 -2.64 -1.31 5.20
C LEU A 285 -1.92 -2.13 4.12
N TYR A 286 -2.65 -2.80 3.22
CA TYR A 286 -2.08 -3.78 2.29
C TYR A 286 -2.33 -3.47 0.81
N THR A 287 -3.00 -2.36 0.47
CA THR A 287 -3.33 -2.01 -0.92
C THR A 287 -3.05 -0.55 -1.24
N LYS A 288 -3.16 -0.16 -2.52
CA LYS A 288 -2.96 1.22 -2.95
C LYS A 288 -4.19 2.13 -2.74
N VAL A 289 -5.27 1.65 -2.13
CA VAL A 289 -6.57 2.34 -2.10
C VAL A 289 -6.47 3.81 -1.66
N VAL A 290 -5.67 4.10 -0.64
CA VAL A 290 -5.55 5.44 -0.03
C VAL A 290 -4.89 6.43 -0.98
N VAL A 291 -3.90 5.97 -1.74
CA VAL A 291 -3.17 6.80 -2.70
C VAL A 291 -4.02 6.99 -3.96
N VAL A 292 -4.59 5.91 -4.46
CA VAL A 292 -5.31 5.85 -5.72
C VAL A 292 -6.62 6.65 -5.69
N HIS A 293 -7.38 6.59 -4.59
CA HIS A 293 -8.63 7.34 -4.43
C HIS A 293 -8.44 8.76 -3.89
N SER A 294 -7.20 9.24 -3.81
CA SER A 294 -6.91 10.64 -3.52
C SER A 294 -7.11 11.52 -4.76
N ARG A 295 -7.34 12.83 -4.58
CA ARG A 295 -7.47 13.79 -5.71
C ARG A 295 -6.27 13.72 -6.66
N VAL A 296 -5.07 13.64 -6.11
CA VAL A 296 -3.83 13.50 -6.88
C VAL A 296 -3.75 12.12 -7.55
N GLY A 297 -4.20 11.07 -6.87
CA GLY A 297 -4.28 9.71 -7.43
C GLY A 297 -5.19 9.62 -8.66
N TYR A 298 -6.34 10.29 -8.66
CA TYR A 298 -7.20 10.34 -9.85
C TYR A 298 -6.53 11.03 -11.05
N VAL A 299 -5.78 12.11 -10.81
CA VAL A 299 -5.00 12.80 -11.87
C VAL A 299 -3.92 11.87 -12.41
N PHE A 300 -3.17 11.21 -11.53
CA PHE A 300 -2.13 10.25 -11.92
C PHE A 300 -2.68 9.01 -12.64
N ARG A 301 -3.86 8.51 -12.26
CA ARG A 301 -4.55 7.45 -13.01
C ARG A 301 -4.96 7.91 -14.40
N PHE A 302 -5.51 9.11 -14.52
CA PHE A 302 -5.87 9.66 -15.82
C PHE A 302 -4.63 9.78 -16.72
N LEU A 303 -3.55 10.38 -16.21
CA LEU A 303 -2.28 10.51 -16.93
C LEU A 303 -1.69 9.15 -17.30
N SER A 304 -1.64 8.19 -16.38
CA SER A 304 -1.10 6.86 -16.63
C SER A 304 -1.96 6.07 -17.62
N PHE A 305 -3.29 6.21 -17.59
CA PHE A 305 -4.18 5.56 -18.54
C PHE A 305 -4.01 6.17 -19.94
N SER A 306 -3.99 7.50 -20.04
CA SER A 306 -3.75 8.22 -21.30
C SER A 306 -2.34 7.98 -21.88
N ALA A 307 -1.36 7.63 -21.05
CA ALA A 307 -0.01 7.31 -21.49
C ALA A 307 0.11 5.87 -22.05
N VAL A 308 -0.81 4.97 -21.70
CA VAL A 308 -0.76 3.56 -22.12
C VAL A 308 -1.74 3.28 -23.28
N LEU A 309 -2.78 4.10 -23.44
CA LEU A 309 -3.75 4.05 -24.55
C LEU A 309 -3.15 4.62 -25.85
#